data_AF-A0A2P5VJC2-F1
#
_entry.id   AF-A0A2P5VJC2-F1
#
_cell.length_a   1.000
_cell.length_b   1.000
_cell.length_c   1.000
_cell.angle_alpha   90.00
_cell.angle_beta   90.00
_cell.angle_gamma   90.00
#
_symmetry.space_group_name_H-M   'P 1'
#
loop_
_entity.id
_entity.type
_entity.pdbx_description
1 polymer ?
#
loop_
_entity_poly.entity_id
_entity_poly.type
_entity_poly.pdbx_seq_one_letter_code
_entity_poly.pdbx_strand_id
1 'polypeptide(L)' 'MGRLTTHVLDLTTGKPAQGLEIELWSLEDGASVHLKTVQTNEDGRVDEP' A
#
# COMPACT_ATOMS: atom_id res chain seq x y z
N MET A 1 1.37 11.84 -16.34
CA MET A 1 0.59 11.48 -15.13
C MET A 1 1.44 10.55 -14.28
N GLY A 2 1.72 10.93 -13.03
CA GLY A 2 2.45 10.09 -12.07
C GLY A 2 1.55 9.00 -11.48
N ARG A 3 2.14 7.90 -11.02
CA ARG A 3 1.45 6.78 -10.36
C ARG A 3 2.25 6.40 -9.11
N LEU A 4 1.57 6.03 -8.03
CA LEU A 4 2.18 5.48 -6.83
C LEU A 4 1.83 3.99 -6.75
N THR A 5 2.83 3.16 -6.50
CA THR A 5 2.64 1.71 -6.34
C THR A 5 3.50 1.23 -5.18
N THR A 6 3.12 0.11 -4.59
CA THR A 6 3.89 -0.52 -3.50
C THR A 6 3.97 -2.03 -3.70
N HIS A 7 4.95 -2.64 -3.07
CA HIS A 7 5.14 -4.10 -3.01
C HIS A 7 5.71 -4.44 -1.64
N VAL A 8 5.12 -5.41 -0.96
CA VAL A 8 5.46 -5.77 0.41
C VAL A 8 5.88 -7.25 0.47
N LEU A 9 7.05 -7.48 1.07
CA LEU A 9 7.63 -8.80 1.30
C LEU A 9 7.72 -9.07 2.82
N ASP A 10 7.22 -10.21 3.27
CA ASP A 10 7.43 -10.71 4.62
C ASP A 10 8.79 -11.43 4.70
N LEU A 11 9.72 -10.86 5.47
CA LEU A 11 11.07 -11.40 5.62
C LEU A 11 11.16 -12.62 6.55
N THR A 12 10.14 -12.88 7.37
CA THR A 12 10.11 -14.07 8.25
C THR A 12 9.83 -15.35 7.46
N THR A 13 9.06 -15.23 6.38
CA THR A 13 8.68 -16.35 5.49
C THR A 13 9.33 -16.27 4.11
N GLY A 14 9.90 -15.12 3.74
CA GLY A 14 10.50 -14.87 2.42
C GLY A 14 9.46 -14.82 1.29
N LYS A 15 8.20 -14.50 1.60
CA LYS A 15 7.07 -14.52 0.66
C LYS A 15 6.37 -13.17 0.60
N PRO A 16 5.62 -12.86 -0.49
CA PRO A 16 4.81 -11.65 -0.54
C PRO A 16 3.81 -11.60 0.61
N ALA A 17 3.64 -10.42 1.20
CA ALA A 17 2.70 -10.21 2.30
C ALA A 17 1.30 -10.00 1.74
N GLN A 18 0.54 -11.08 1.54
CA GLN A 18 -0.85 -11.04 1.07
C GLN A 18 -1.81 -10.57 2.18
N GLY A 19 -2.84 -9.79 1.81
CA GLY A 19 -3.92 -9.39 2.71
C GLY A 19 -3.53 -8.31 3.72
N LEU A 20 -2.37 -7.68 3.54
CA LEU A 20 -1.92 -6.59 4.39
C LEU A 20 -2.70 -5.31 4.05
N GLU A 21 -3.33 -4.73 5.06
CA GLU A 21 -3.99 -3.44 4.93
C GLU A 21 -2.97 -2.29 4.89
N ILE A 22 -3.13 -1.39 3.92
CA ILE A 22 -2.30 -0.21 3.71
C ILE A 22 -3.22 0.99 3.53
N GLU A 23 -2.90 2.08 4.23
CA GLU A 23 -3.58 3.36 4.07
C GLU A 23 -2.64 4.40 3.45
N LEU A 24 -3.16 5.11 2.45
CA LEU A 24 -2.48 6.24 1.83
C LEU A 24 -3.07 7.55 2.36
N TRP A 25 -2.20 8.43 2.86
CA TRP A 25 -2.55 9.74 3.40
C TRP A 25 -1.77 10.85 2.68
N SER A 26 -2.45 11.95 2.34
CA SER A 26 -1.80 13.21 1.93
C SER A 26 -1.53 14.06 3.18
N LEU A 27 -0.38 14.72 3.22
CA LEU A 27 -0.02 15.64 4.29
C LEU A 27 0.02 17.06 3.70
N GLU A 28 -0.98 17.87 4.03
CA GLU A 28 -1.20 19.20 3.46
C GLU A 28 -1.52 20.20 4.57
N ASP A 29 -0.80 21.33 4.61
CA ASP A 29 -1.06 22.46 5.53
C ASP A 29 -1.29 22.10 7.00
N GLY A 30 -0.58 21.08 7.50
CA GLY A 30 -0.69 20.60 8.88
C GLY A 30 -1.86 19.66 9.16
N ALA A 31 -2.61 19.26 8.13
CA ALA A 31 -3.65 18.25 8.17
C ALA A 31 -3.23 16.97 7.43
N SER A 32 -3.75 15.83 7.88
CA SER A 32 -3.65 14.54 7.19
C SER A 32 -4.97 14.18 6.54
N VAL A 33 -4.97 14.03 5.22
CA VAL A 33 -6.15 13.66 4.43
C VAL A 33 -6.03 12.20 4.00
N HIS A 34 -6.97 11.36 4.41
CA HIS A 34 -7.01 9.96 3.94
C HIS A 34 -7.40 9.92 2.47
N LEU A 35 -6.65 9.16 1.67
CA LEU A 35 -6.86 9.03 0.23
C LEU A 35 -7.40 7.66 -0.17
N LYS A 36 -6.85 6.57 0.39
CA LYS A 36 -7.18 5.21 -0.03
C LYS A 36 -6.83 4.21 1.07
N THR A 37 -7.68 3.21 1.29
CA THR A 37 -7.34 1.98 2.00
C THR A 37 -7.35 0.84 0.99
N VAL A 38 -6.31 0.01 1.01
CA VAL A 38 -6.15 -1.13 0.10
C VAL A 38 -5.63 -2.33 0.86
N GLN A 39 -5.85 -3.52 0.30
CA GLN A 39 -5.21 -4.75 0.75
C GLN A 39 -4.30 -5.28 -0.34
N THR A 40 -3.17 -5.85 0.06
CA THR A 40 -2.25 -6.47 -0.88
C THR A 40 -2.80 -7.78 -1.45
N ASN A 41 -2.57 -8.01 -2.74
CA ASN A 41 -2.91 -9.24 -3.46
C ASN A 41 -1.89 -10.37 -3.17
N GLU A 42 -2.03 -11.51 -3.85
CA GLU A 42 -1.16 -12.69 -3.70
C GLU A 42 0.32 -12.42 -4.01
N ASP A 43 0.63 -11.39 -4.81
CA ASP A 43 2.00 -10.94 -5.10
C ASP A 43 2.45 -9.82 -4.13
N GLY A 44 1.72 -9.56 -3.04
CA GLY A 44 2.10 -8.52 -2.07
C GLY A 44 1.99 -7.09 -2.61
N ARG A 45 1.28 -6.89 -3.73
CA ARG A 45 1.07 -5.61 -4.42
C ARG A 45 -0.38 -5.15 -4.31
N VAL A 46 -0.68 -3.98 -4.84
CA VAL A 46 -2.04 -3.48 -5.01
C VAL A 46 -2.45 -3.60 -6.49
N ASP A 47 -3.68 -3.98 -6.78
CA ASP A 47 -4.14 -4.24 -8.16
C ASP A 47 -4.24 -2.94 -9.00
N GLU A 48 -4.49 -1.82 -8.34
CA GLU A 48 -4.61 -0.51 -8.97
C GLU A 48 -3.72 0.54 -8.28
N PRO A 49 -3.01 1.39 -9.05
CA PRO A 49 -2.29 2.56 -8.53
C PRO A 49 -3.16 3.60 -7.81
#